data_AF-A0A354WKV7-F1
#
_entry.id   AF-A0A354WKV7-F1
#
_cell.length_a   1.000
_cell.length_b   1.000
_cell.length_c   1.000
_cell.angle_alpha   90.00
_cell.angle_beta   90.00
_cell.angle_gamma   90.00
#
_symmetry.space_group_name_H-M   'P 1'
#
loop_
_entity.id
_entity.type
_entity.pdbx_description
1 polymer ?
#
loop_
_entity_poly.entity_id
_entity_poly.type
_entity_poly.pdbx_seq_one_letter_code
_entity_poly.pdbx_strand_id
1 'polypeptide(L)'
;MTILTPIGERGFAIRMELAGTEQTAFTWGLEGCWESSWHCINEDKPLDGTMHCYESGWNHSIVFDFRCGAPMFAFAPMCDREIQSAFSKEDSGISYTLTENFELLPGKNHSTVFCWGLGFEEVAAATSAKEILCRGWDWEYQRTIRWLNQRISQMATPKLTEVYNTNLFFCIFYSTGLTLDTEELVCATSRGTRYYVSAAYWDRDVLLWAFPAILDADPQLAEEILHYVFGRQRRNLGIHSRYIDGTVLEPGF
;
A
#
# COMPACT_ATOMS: atom_id res chain seq x y z
N MET A 1 8.65 12.36 -10.57
CA MET A 1 7.85 11.17 -10.22
C MET A 1 7.21 11.41 -8.87
N THR A 2 5.92 11.14 -8.75
CA THR A 2 5.12 11.30 -7.53
C THR A 2 4.38 10.01 -7.27
N ILE A 3 4.38 9.52 -6.03
CA ILE A 3 3.64 8.32 -5.62
C ILE A 3 2.44 8.76 -4.78
N LEU A 4 1.28 8.19 -5.08
CA LEU A 4 0.05 8.36 -4.32
C LEU A 4 -0.41 7.00 -3.82
N THR A 5 -0.70 6.89 -2.51
CA THR A 5 -1.37 5.74 -1.90
C THR A 5 -2.81 6.18 -1.55
N PRO A 6 -3.78 6.02 -2.46
CA PRO A 6 -5.09 6.61 -2.29
C PRO A 6 -5.87 5.98 -1.14
N ILE A 7 -6.56 6.84 -0.36
CA ILE A 7 -7.37 6.39 0.77
C ILE A 7 -8.55 5.56 0.28
N GLY A 8 -8.72 4.37 0.84
CA GLY A 8 -9.84 3.46 0.55
C GLY A 8 -9.66 2.62 -0.70
N GLU A 9 -8.47 2.63 -1.31
CA GLU A 9 -8.14 1.81 -2.47
C GLU A 9 -7.11 0.74 -2.12
N ARG A 10 -7.19 -0.40 -2.81
CA ARG A 10 -6.21 -1.49 -2.70
C ARG A 10 -5.12 -1.32 -3.75
N GLY A 11 -4.18 -0.42 -3.49
CA GLY A 11 -3.13 -0.13 -4.44
C GLY A 11 -2.44 1.21 -4.25
N PHE A 12 -1.68 1.60 -5.26
CA PHE A 12 -1.03 2.90 -5.33
C PHE A 12 -0.95 3.36 -6.79
N ALA A 13 -0.70 4.64 -7.01
CA ALA A 13 -0.46 5.21 -8.32
C ALA A 13 0.89 5.92 -8.36
N ILE A 14 1.57 5.83 -9.51
CA ILE A 14 2.79 6.55 -9.81
C ILE A 14 2.50 7.50 -10.95
N ARG A 15 2.61 8.81 -10.70
CA ARG A 15 2.58 9.83 -11.75
C ARG A 15 3.98 10.25 -12.12
N MET A 16 4.27 10.18 -13.41
CA MET A 16 5.49 10.70 -14.01
C MET A 16 5.12 11.92 -14.86
N GLU A 17 5.93 12.97 -14.78
CA GLU A 17 5.71 14.24 -15.47
C GLU A 17 7.03 14.70 -16.07
N LEU A 18 6.99 15.12 -17.34
CA LEU A 18 8.12 15.62 -18.10
C LEU A 18 7.70 16.90 -18.83
N ALA A 19 8.56 17.91 -18.82
CA ALA A 19 8.41 19.12 -19.61
C ALA A 19 9.64 19.28 -20.51
N GLY A 20 9.41 19.58 -21.79
CA GLY A 20 10.47 19.66 -22.80
C GLY A 20 10.55 21.04 -23.44
N THR A 21 11.77 21.49 -23.73
CA THR A 21 12.05 22.73 -24.47
C THR A 21 12.38 22.48 -25.94
N GLU A 22 12.69 21.24 -26.29
CA GLU A 22 13.09 20.82 -27.63
C GLU A 22 12.24 19.65 -28.10
N GLN A 23 12.21 19.43 -29.42
CA GLN A 23 11.54 18.29 -30.00
C GLN A 23 12.42 17.05 -29.83
N THR A 24 11.95 16.04 -29.10
CA THR A 24 12.75 14.85 -28.79
C THR A 24 11.87 13.61 -28.63
N ALA A 25 12.32 12.49 -29.19
CA ALA A 25 11.70 11.19 -29.00
C ALA A 25 12.17 10.57 -27.67
N PHE A 26 11.23 10.04 -26.89
CA PHE A 26 11.48 9.41 -25.60
C PHE A 26 10.96 7.98 -25.58
N THR A 27 11.72 7.09 -24.94
CA THR A 27 11.22 5.86 -24.34
C THR A 27 11.11 6.10 -22.84
N TRP A 28 9.91 5.92 -22.29
CA TRP A 28 9.57 6.40 -20.96
C TRP A 28 8.68 5.40 -20.24
N GLY A 29 8.91 5.21 -18.93
CA GLY A 29 8.05 4.36 -18.12
C GLY A 29 8.75 3.78 -16.90
N LEU A 30 8.32 2.59 -16.49
CA LEU A 30 8.82 1.90 -15.30
C LEU A 30 9.64 0.67 -15.67
N GLU A 31 10.69 0.44 -14.90
CA GLU A 31 11.44 -0.80 -14.86
C GLU A 31 11.50 -1.25 -13.39
N GLY A 32 11.37 -2.55 -13.15
CA GLY A 32 11.42 -3.09 -11.80
C GLY A 32 11.74 -4.58 -11.77
N CYS A 33 12.00 -5.06 -10.56
CA CYS A 33 12.26 -6.47 -10.28
C CYS A 33 11.50 -6.93 -9.05
N TRP A 34 10.83 -8.07 -9.16
CA TRP A 34 10.31 -8.84 -8.04
C TRP A 34 11.26 -10.00 -7.74
N GLU A 35 12.18 -9.75 -6.80
CA GLU A 35 13.24 -10.68 -6.42
C GLU A 35 12.77 -11.71 -5.37
N SER A 36 12.04 -11.26 -4.36
CA SER A 36 11.64 -12.12 -3.24
C SER A 36 10.38 -11.63 -2.53
N SER A 37 9.78 -12.51 -1.72
CA SER A 37 8.64 -12.21 -0.88
C SER A 37 8.88 -12.75 0.53
N TRP A 38 8.51 -11.99 1.56
CA TRP A 38 8.91 -12.26 2.94
C TRP A 38 7.69 -12.26 3.86
N HIS A 39 7.74 -13.14 4.86
CA HIS A 39 6.89 -13.07 6.03
C HIS A 39 7.65 -12.34 7.13
N CYS A 40 7.17 -11.14 7.48
CA CYS A 40 7.82 -10.23 8.42
C CYS A 40 6.94 -10.03 9.66
N ILE A 41 7.43 -10.41 10.84
CA ILE A 41 6.84 -10.06 12.14
C ILE A 41 7.98 -9.58 13.06
N ASN A 42 8.37 -10.40 14.05
CA ASN A 42 9.57 -10.18 14.86
C ASN A 42 10.82 -10.75 14.19
N GLU A 43 10.64 -11.77 13.35
CA GLU A 43 11.70 -12.45 12.60
C GLU A 43 11.27 -12.56 11.14
N ASP A 44 12.18 -12.18 10.25
CA ASP A 44 11.97 -12.21 8.81
C ASP A 44 12.33 -13.59 8.25
N LYS A 45 11.42 -14.16 7.46
CA LYS A 45 11.68 -15.39 6.72
C LYS A 45 11.13 -15.31 5.29
N PRO A 46 11.86 -15.80 4.28
CA PRO A 46 11.35 -15.88 2.92
C PRO A 46 10.08 -16.73 2.87
N LEU A 47 9.10 -16.32 2.06
CA LEU A 47 7.95 -17.16 1.75
C LEU A 47 8.38 -18.28 0.81
N ASP A 48 8.04 -19.52 1.16
CA ASP A 48 8.28 -20.69 0.33
C ASP A 48 7.13 -20.87 -0.67
N GLY A 49 7.24 -20.23 -1.82
CA GLY A 49 6.22 -20.24 -2.86
C GLY A 49 6.79 -19.88 -4.23
N THR A 50 5.92 -19.88 -5.24
CA THR A 50 6.32 -19.63 -6.63
C THR A 50 5.82 -18.28 -7.10
N MET A 51 6.76 -17.47 -7.59
CA MET A 51 6.47 -16.21 -8.27
C MET A 51 6.08 -16.48 -9.74
N HIS A 52 4.95 -15.94 -10.16
CA HIS A 52 4.47 -15.97 -11.54
C HIS A 52 4.30 -14.55 -12.08
N CYS A 53 4.61 -14.37 -13.36
CA CYS A 53 4.26 -13.20 -14.14
C CYS A 53 3.81 -13.65 -15.53
N TYR A 54 2.73 -13.08 -16.04
CA TYR A 54 2.14 -13.46 -17.31
C TYR A 54 1.24 -12.33 -17.83
N GLU A 55 0.93 -12.37 -19.13
CA GLU A 55 0.02 -11.41 -19.75
C GLU A 55 -1.43 -11.69 -19.35
N SER A 56 -2.19 -10.64 -19.03
CA SER A 56 -3.60 -10.74 -18.66
C SER A 56 -4.50 -9.96 -19.60
N GLY A 57 -5.63 -10.57 -19.95
CA GLY A 57 -6.70 -9.91 -20.70
C GLY A 57 -7.45 -8.85 -19.89
N TRP A 58 -7.29 -8.81 -18.56
CA TRP A 58 -7.98 -7.85 -17.70
C TRP A 58 -7.35 -6.45 -17.73
N ASN A 59 -6.02 -6.39 -17.87
CA ASN A 59 -5.27 -5.14 -17.89
C ASN A 59 -4.54 -4.86 -19.19
N HIS A 60 -4.66 -5.75 -20.19
CA HIS A 60 -3.93 -5.68 -21.45
C HIS A 60 -2.42 -5.45 -21.24
N SER A 61 -1.89 -6.02 -20.15
CA SER A 61 -0.51 -5.88 -19.72
C SER A 61 -0.11 -7.15 -18.94
N ILE A 62 0.75 -7.03 -17.93
CA ILE A 62 1.26 -8.13 -17.12
C ILE A 62 0.56 -8.19 -15.76
N VAL A 63 0.48 -9.38 -15.16
CA VAL A 63 0.03 -9.59 -13.78
C VAL A 63 1.06 -10.43 -13.04
N PHE A 64 1.32 -10.07 -11.79
CA PHE A 64 2.19 -10.80 -10.88
C PHE A 64 1.34 -11.56 -9.86
N ASP A 65 1.69 -12.82 -9.61
CA ASP A 65 0.92 -13.71 -8.74
C ASP A 65 1.88 -14.62 -7.93
N PHE A 66 1.71 -14.63 -6.61
CA PHE A 66 2.46 -15.48 -5.69
C PHE A 66 1.60 -16.63 -5.20
N ARG A 67 2.11 -17.86 -5.36
CA ARG A 67 1.35 -19.08 -5.02
C ARG A 67 2.14 -19.99 -4.08
N CYS A 68 1.48 -20.49 -3.04
CA CYS A 68 2.00 -21.50 -2.11
C CYS A 68 0.90 -22.54 -1.84
N GLY A 69 0.76 -23.54 -2.72
CA GLY A 69 -0.36 -24.50 -2.70
C GLY A 69 -1.72 -23.90 -3.12
N ALA A 70 -1.92 -22.60 -2.88
CA ALA A 70 -3.02 -21.75 -3.33
C ALA A 70 -2.50 -20.34 -3.65
N PRO A 71 -3.28 -19.48 -4.35
CA PRO A 71 -2.98 -18.06 -4.47
C PRO A 71 -2.84 -17.39 -3.09
N MET A 72 -1.81 -16.56 -2.92
CA MET A 72 -1.54 -15.84 -1.67
C MET A 72 -1.77 -14.34 -1.85
N PHE A 73 -1.21 -13.76 -2.91
CA PHE A 73 -1.43 -12.38 -3.30
C PHE A 73 -1.02 -12.19 -4.76
N ALA A 74 -1.60 -11.17 -5.38
CA ALA A 74 -1.29 -10.72 -6.72
C ALA A 74 -1.21 -9.20 -6.75
N PHE A 75 -0.47 -8.69 -7.72
CA PHE A 75 -0.42 -7.27 -8.01
C PHE A 75 -0.35 -7.03 -9.52
N ALA A 76 -0.99 -5.97 -9.97
CA ALA A 76 -1.19 -5.71 -11.39
C ALA A 76 -1.05 -4.22 -11.71
N PRO A 77 -0.17 -3.84 -12.65
CA PRO A 77 -0.13 -2.49 -13.20
C PRO A 77 -1.25 -2.27 -14.22
N MET A 78 -1.68 -1.02 -14.33
CA MET A 78 -2.45 -0.43 -15.43
C MET A 78 -1.92 0.96 -15.71
N CYS A 79 -2.07 1.44 -16.94
CA CYS A 79 -1.63 2.77 -17.34
C CYS A 79 -2.81 3.57 -17.93
N ASP A 80 -2.78 4.88 -17.75
CA ASP A 80 -3.70 5.83 -18.41
C ASP A 80 -3.36 6.05 -19.90
N ARG A 81 -2.26 5.46 -20.36
CA ARG A 81 -1.81 5.45 -21.75
C ARG A 81 -1.60 4.04 -22.25
N GLU A 82 -1.55 3.91 -23.58
CA GLU A 82 -1.10 2.68 -24.21
C GLU A 82 0.39 2.47 -23.94
N ILE A 83 0.74 1.30 -23.40
CA ILE A 83 2.10 0.94 -23.05
C ILE A 83 2.46 -0.42 -23.65
N GLN A 84 3.74 -0.65 -23.83
CA GLN A 84 4.35 -1.94 -24.07
C GLN A 84 4.83 -2.50 -22.74
N SER A 85 4.42 -3.72 -22.41
CA SER A 85 4.94 -4.44 -21.25
C SER A 85 5.78 -5.62 -21.69
N ALA A 86 6.91 -5.83 -21.01
CA ALA A 86 7.73 -7.02 -21.17
C ALA A 86 8.18 -7.51 -19.79
N PHE A 87 8.44 -8.82 -19.68
CA PHE A 87 9.01 -9.39 -18.46
C PHE A 87 9.94 -10.56 -18.79
N SER A 88 10.90 -10.81 -17.92
CA SER A 88 11.76 -11.98 -17.93
C SER A 88 11.78 -12.61 -16.55
N LYS A 89 11.78 -13.95 -16.50
CA LYS A 89 11.96 -14.72 -15.27
C LYS A 89 13.35 -15.33 -15.29
N GLU A 90 14.18 -14.91 -14.34
CA GLU A 90 15.54 -15.39 -14.12
C GLU A 90 15.64 -16.00 -12.71
N ASP A 91 16.77 -16.63 -12.40
CA ASP A 91 17.02 -17.17 -11.06
C ASP A 91 17.02 -16.07 -9.98
N SER A 92 17.32 -14.83 -10.37
CA SER A 92 17.31 -13.62 -9.52
C SER A 92 15.92 -13.03 -9.27
N GLY A 93 14.86 -13.54 -9.94
CA GLY A 93 13.51 -13.03 -9.81
C GLY A 93 12.83 -12.71 -11.14
N ILE A 94 11.80 -11.88 -11.07
CA ILE A 94 11.03 -11.44 -12.25
C ILE A 94 11.32 -9.98 -12.52
N SER A 95 12.04 -9.70 -13.61
CA SER A 95 12.26 -8.34 -14.10
C SER A 95 11.17 -7.95 -15.09
N TYR A 96 10.79 -6.68 -15.11
CA TYR A 96 9.75 -6.17 -16.00
C TYR A 96 10.00 -4.74 -16.45
N THR A 97 9.42 -4.40 -17.61
CA THR A 97 9.34 -3.05 -18.13
C THR A 97 7.91 -2.71 -18.52
N LEU A 98 7.52 -1.46 -18.29
CA LEU A 98 6.24 -0.86 -18.69
C LEU A 98 6.57 0.46 -19.38
N THR A 99 6.61 0.48 -20.71
CA THR A 99 7.14 1.63 -21.46
C THR A 99 6.16 2.14 -22.50
N GLU A 100 6.18 3.45 -22.71
CA GLU A 100 5.60 4.10 -23.87
C GLU A 100 6.69 4.78 -24.68
N ASN A 101 6.43 4.95 -25.97
CA ASN A 101 7.27 5.74 -26.86
C ASN A 101 6.46 6.92 -27.37
N PHE A 102 6.99 8.13 -27.22
CA PHE A 102 6.32 9.34 -27.69
C PHE A 102 7.34 10.40 -28.12
N GLU A 103 6.86 11.38 -28.87
CA GLU A 103 7.63 12.56 -29.24
C GLU A 103 7.12 13.77 -28.45
N LEU A 104 8.02 14.39 -27.68
CA LEU A 104 7.70 15.59 -26.92
C LEU A 104 7.97 16.81 -27.78
N LEU A 105 6.96 17.68 -27.93
CA LEU A 105 7.11 18.95 -28.63
C LEU A 105 7.57 20.07 -27.68
N PRO A 106 8.29 21.09 -28.19
CA PRO A 106 8.70 22.25 -27.40
C PRO A 106 7.54 22.92 -26.67
N GLY A 107 7.70 23.16 -25.36
CA GLY A 107 6.71 23.83 -24.52
C GLY A 107 5.48 22.98 -24.19
N LYS A 108 5.49 21.68 -24.49
CA LYS A 108 4.48 20.73 -24.05
C LYS A 108 4.94 19.96 -22.82
N ASN A 109 3.96 19.55 -22.02
CA ASN A 109 4.14 18.64 -20.90
C ASN A 109 3.60 17.27 -21.28
N HIS A 110 4.29 16.23 -20.85
CA HIS A 110 3.83 14.85 -20.92
C HIS A 110 3.63 14.32 -19.50
N SER A 111 2.55 13.58 -19.28
CA SER A 111 2.28 12.92 -18.02
C SER A 111 1.68 11.54 -18.24
N THR A 112 2.11 10.61 -17.40
CA THR A 112 1.76 9.18 -17.45
C THR A 112 1.50 8.72 -16.03
N VAL A 113 0.41 8.00 -15.82
CA VAL A 113 -0.01 7.48 -14.52
C VAL A 113 -0.10 5.97 -14.57
N PHE A 114 0.77 5.32 -13.80
CA PHE A 114 0.75 3.88 -13.58
C PHE A 114 0.00 3.57 -12.29
N CYS A 115 -1.16 2.94 -12.37
CA CYS A 115 -1.95 2.46 -11.24
C CYS A 115 -1.60 1.01 -10.96
N TRP A 116 -1.21 0.70 -9.73
CA TRP A 116 -0.90 -0.65 -9.27
C TRP A 116 -1.97 -1.10 -8.29
N GLY A 117 -2.68 -2.17 -8.63
CA GLY A 117 -3.67 -2.79 -7.77
C GLY A 117 -3.09 -3.99 -7.03
N LEU A 118 -3.63 -4.25 -5.84
CA LEU A 118 -3.30 -5.40 -4.99
C LEU A 118 -4.54 -6.26 -4.80
N GLY A 119 -4.38 -7.58 -4.78
CA GLY A 119 -5.49 -8.51 -4.59
C GLY A 119 -5.02 -9.88 -4.10
N PHE A 120 -5.95 -10.73 -3.69
CA PHE A 120 -5.65 -12.12 -3.33
C PHE A 120 -5.28 -12.96 -4.57
N GLU A 121 -5.80 -12.57 -5.74
CA GLU A 121 -5.52 -13.17 -7.04
C GLU A 121 -5.60 -12.13 -8.17
N GLU A 122 -5.34 -12.58 -9.40
CA GLU A 122 -5.25 -11.76 -10.62
C GLU A 122 -6.39 -10.77 -10.82
N VAL A 123 -7.65 -11.24 -10.78
CA VAL A 123 -8.81 -10.39 -11.10
C VAL A 123 -8.96 -9.31 -10.05
N ALA A 124 -8.82 -9.66 -8.76
CA ALA A 124 -8.85 -8.70 -7.66
C ALA A 124 -7.75 -7.63 -7.79
N ALA A 125 -6.53 -8.02 -8.17
CA ALA A 125 -5.43 -7.08 -8.38
C ALA A 125 -5.68 -6.16 -9.58
N ALA A 126 -6.05 -6.73 -10.74
CA ALA A 126 -6.30 -5.96 -11.96
C ALA A 126 -7.50 -5.01 -11.81
N THR A 127 -8.60 -5.46 -11.23
CA THR A 127 -9.78 -4.62 -11.01
C THR A 127 -9.54 -3.52 -9.97
N SER A 128 -8.71 -3.76 -8.96
CA SER A 128 -8.28 -2.70 -8.02
C SER A 128 -7.45 -1.62 -8.72
N ALA A 129 -6.55 -2.01 -9.64
CA ALA A 129 -5.81 -1.05 -10.48
C ALA A 129 -6.78 -0.27 -11.40
N LYS A 130 -7.78 -0.97 -11.96
CA LYS A 130 -8.76 -0.39 -12.86
C LYS A 130 -9.62 0.67 -12.17
N GLU A 131 -10.02 0.45 -10.93
CA GLU A 131 -10.83 1.40 -10.18
C GLU A 131 -10.09 2.72 -9.97
N ILE A 132 -8.83 2.66 -9.52
CA ILE A 132 -7.94 3.83 -9.38
C ILE A 132 -7.81 4.55 -10.74
N LEU A 133 -7.58 3.79 -11.81
CA LEU A 133 -7.44 4.33 -13.16
C LEU A 133 -8.72 5.02 -13.66
N CYS A 134 -9.88 4.39 -13.47
CA CYS A 134 -11.17 4.91 -13.93
C CYS A 134 -11.54 6.24 -13.26
N ARG A 135 -11.17 6.42 -11.99
CA ARG A 135 -11.39 7.68 -11.27
C ARG A 135 -10.36 8.74 -11.63
N GLY A 136 -9.14 8.31 -11.92
CA GLY A 136 -8.04 9.16 -12.34
C GLY A 136 -7.30 9.82 -11.19
N TRP A 137 -6.06 10.23 -11.48
CA TRP A 137 -5.12 10.76 -10.49
C TRP A 137 -5.68 11.92 -9.67
N ASP A 138 -6.26 12.94 -10.31
CA ASP A 138 -6.70 14.15 -9.62
C ASP A 138 -7.84 13.86 -8.65
N TRP A 139 -8.75 12.94 -9.01
CA TRP A 139 -9.84 12.54 -8.12
C TRP A 139 -9.29 11.87 -6.85
N GLU A 140 -8.40 10.89 -7.02
CA GLU A 140 -7.79 10.13 -5.93
C GLU A 140 -6.90 11.00 -5.05
N TYR A 141 -6.15 11.92 -5.67
CA TYR A 141 -5.33 12.90 -4.98
C TYR A 141 -6.21 13.82 -4.12
N GLN A 142 -7.26 14.40 -4.70
CA GLN A 142 -8.15 15.31 -3.97
C GLN A 142 -8.94 14.58 -2.86
N ARG A 143 -9.35 13.33 -3.08
CA ARG A 143 -9.97 12.50 -2.03
C ARG A 143 -9.00 12.31 -0.86
N THR A 144 -7.74 11.96 -1.15
CA THR A 144 -6.70 11.75 -0.13
C THR A 144 -6.41 13.05 0.62
N ILE A 145 -6.25 14.17 -0.08
CA ILE A 145 -6.07 15.49 0.54
C ILE A 145 -7.27 15.86 1.43
N ARG A 146 -8.51 15.64 1.00
CA ARG A 146 -9.70 15.89 1.83
C ARG A 146 -9.68 15.04 3.10
N TRP A 147 -9.35 13.76 2.98
CA TRP A 147 -9.27 12.85 4.13
C TRP A 147 -8.19 13.30 5.14
N LEU A 148 -7.01 13.70 4.65
CA LEU A 148 -5.93 14.23 5.49
C LEU A 148 -6.36 15.53 6.17
N ASN A 149 -6.90 16.50 5.42
CA ASN A 149 -7.31 17.80 5.95
C ASN A 149 -8.35 17.71 7.07
N GLN A 150 -9.24 16.71 7.02
CA GLN A 150 -10.22 16.46 8.08
C GLN A 150 -9.59 16.03 9.42
N ARG A 151 -8.37 15.49 9.38
CA ARG A 151 -7.65 14.93 10.54
C ARG A 151 -6.48 15.80 11.01
N ILE A 152 -6.18 16.88 10.29
CA ILE A 152 -5.11 17.81 10.68
C ILE A 152 -5.53 18.58 11.93
N SER A 153 -4.66 18.58 12.93
CA SER A 153 -4.80 19.41 14.11
C SER A 153 -3.86 20.62 14.03
N GLN A 154 -4.42 21.82 14.12
CA GLN A 154 -3.64 23.07 14.15
C GLN A 154 -3.03 23.27 15.53
N MET A 155 -1.72 23.50 15.58
CA MET A 155 -0.98 23.73 16.82
C MET A 155 -0.59 25.19 16.98
N ALA A 156 -0.10 25.55 18.16
CA ALA A 156 0.29 26.92 18.50
C ALA A 156 1.33 27.54 17.54
N THR A 157 2.14 26.73 16.86
CA THR A 157 3.09 27.20 15.84
C THR A 157 3.02 26.34 14.58
N PRO A 158 3.43 26.88 13.41
CA PRO A 158 3.53 26.09 12.19
C PRO A 158 4.43 24.86 12.32
N LYS A 159 5.56 24.99 13.06
CA LYS A 159 6.48 23.86 13.26
C LYS A 159 5.89 22.77 14.14
N LEU A 160 5.15 23.13 15.20
CA LEU A 160 4.44 22.15 16.01
C LEU A 160 3.34 21.46 15.21
N THR A 161 2.64 22.20 14.33
CA THR A 161 1.62 21.64 13.44
C THR A 161 2.22 20.61 12.51
N GLU A 162 3.34 20.92 11.88
CA GLU A 162 4.09 19.99 11.03
C GLU A 162 4.47 18.71 11.80
N VAL A 163 5.20 18.85 12.92
CA VAL A 163 5.69 17.70 13.70
C VAL A 163 4.55 16.85 14.26
N TYR A 164 3.52 17.47 14.82
CA TYR A 164 2.39 16.74 15.39
C TYR A 164 1.65 15.95 14.30
N ASN A 165 1.30 16.58 13.18
CA ASN A 165 0.52 15.90 12.14
C ASN A 165 1.35 14.85 11.39
N THR A 166 2.67 15.05 11.22
CA THR A 166 3.54 13.98 10.71
C THR A 166 3.51 12.75 11.61
N ASN A 167 3.61 12.93 12.93
CA ASN A 167 3.55 11.82 13.88
C ASN A 167 2.15 11.20 13.96
N LEU A 168 1.08 12.00 13.88
CA LEU A 168 -0.30 11.54 13.86
C LEU A 168 -0.56 10.63 12.65
N PHE A 169 -0.22 11.08 11.45
CA PHE A 169 -0.41 10.28 10.24
C PHE A 169 0.52 9.07 10.19
N PHE A 170 1.76 9.21 10.66
CA PHE A 170 2.63 8.06 10.83
C PHE A 170 1.99 7.02 11.77
N CYS A 171 1.45 7.46 12.90
CA CYS A 171 0.73 6.59 13.83
C CYS A 171 -0.45 5.90 13.14
N ILE A 172 -1.40 6.66 12.57
CA ILE A 172 -2.59 6.09 11.92
C ILE A 172 -2.20 5.08 10.84
N PHE A 173 -1.33 5.47 9.90
CA PHE A 173 -1.00 4.63 8.76
C PHE A 173 -0.14 3.43 9.14
N TYR A 174 0.73 3.52 10.14
CA TYR A 174 1.59 2.38 10.49
C TYR A 174 1.01 1.51 11.61
N SER A 175 0.05 1.97 12.40
CA SER A 175 -0.59 1.15 13.43
C SER A 175 -1.87 0.47 13.00
N THR A 176 -2.44 0.85 11.84
CA THR A 176 -3.69 0.26 11.31
C THR A 176 -3.52 -0.19 9.86
N GLY A 177 -4.34 -1.15 9.45
CA GLY A 177 -4.44 -1.59 8.06
C GLY A 177 -5.64 -2.50 7.85
N LEU A 178 -5.96 -2.77 6.59
CA LEU A 178 -6.93 -3.79 6.22
C LEU A 178 -6.17 -5.04 5.78
N THR A 179 -6.64 -6.20 6.20
CA THR A 179 -6.13 -7.48 5.69
C THR A 179 -6.51 -7.66 4.23
N LEU A 180 -5.67 -8.35 3.47
CA LEU A 180 -5.90 -8.59 2.04
C LEU A 180 -7.01 -9.63 1.80
N ASP A 181 -7.13 -10.60 2.69
CA ASP A 181 -8.00 -11.78 2.59
C ASP A 181 -9.39 -11.57 3.19
N THR A 182 -9.50 -10.89 4.33
CA THR A 182 -10.77 -10.68 5.02
C THR A 182 -11.30 -9.25 4.96
N GLU A 183 -10.51 -8.29 4.46
CA GLU A 183 -10.81 -6.85 4.48
C GLU A 183 -11.12 -6.33 5.91
N GLU A 184 -10.62 -7.03 6.93
CA GLU A 184 -10.82 -6.68 8.33
C GLU A 184 -9.81 -5.60 8.73
N LEU A 185 -10.29 -4.58 9.45
CA LEU A 185 -9.41 -3.65 10.14
C LEU A 185 -8.61 -4.40 11.19
N VAL A 186 -7.29 -4.34 11.06
CA VAL A 186 -6.34 -4.86 12.04
C VAL A 186 -5.47 -3.74 12.57
N CYS A 187 -5.03 -3.92 13.81
CA CYS A 187 -4.02 -3.07 14.42
C CYS A 187 -2.72 -3.85 14.57
N ALA A 188 -1.61 -3.13 14.44
CA ALA A 188 -0.30 -3.63 14.75
C ALA A 188 0.53 -2.55 15.47
N THR A 189 1.57 -2.97 16.16
CA THR A 189 2.62 -2.12 16.70
C THR A 189 3.26 -1.26 15.61
N SER A 190 3.54 -1.83 14.43
CA SER A 190 3.91 -1.11 13.21
C SER A 190 3.82 -2.02 11.99
N ARG A 191 3.35 -1.49 10.85
CA ARG A 191 3.46 -2.13 9.53
C ARG A 191 4.82 -1.92 8.87
N GLY A 192 5.73 -1.18 9.50
CA GLY A 192 7.07 -0.93 8.99
C GLY A 192 8.04 -2.03 9.39
N THR A 193 8.69 -2.67 8.42
CA THR A 193 9.70 -3.72 8.64
C THR A 193 10.97 -3.24 9.35
N ARG A 194 11.12 -1.93 9.56
CA ARG A 194 12.25 -1.34 10.29
C ARG A 194 12.04 -1.29 11.80
N TYR A 195 10.84 -1.58 12.28
CA TYR A 195 10.55 -1.63 13.70
C TYR A 195 10.75 -3.06 14.22
N TYR A 196 11.44 -3.20 15.36
CA TYR A 196 11.88 -4.50 15.88
C TYR A 196 10.74 -5.44 16.32
N VAL A 197 9.53 -4.91 16.47
CA VAL A 197 8.30 -5.68 16.71
C VAL A 197 7.32 -5.33 15.60
N SER A 198 7.62 -5.64 14.34
CA SER A 198 6.72 -5.32 13.23
C SER A 198 5.57 -6.34 13.12
N ALA A 199 4.43 -5.93 12.58
CA ALA A 199 3.27 -6.78 12.29
C ALA A 199 2.70 -7.63 13.45
N ALA A 200 3.04 -7.31 14.70
CA ALA A 200 2.44 -7.90 15.90
C ALA A 200 1.38 -6.97 16.50
N TYR A 201 0.48 -7.53 17.31
CA TYR A 201 -0.56 -6.80 18.04
C TYR A 201 -0.27 -6.79 19.55
N TRP A 202 -0.19 -5.60 20.13
CA TRP A 202 0.07 -5.37 21.56
C TRP A 202 -1.04 -4.45 22.10
N ASP A 203 -1.75 -4.86 23.16
CA ASP A 203 -2.83 -4.03 23.73
C ASP A 203 -2.32 -2.66 24.17
N ARG A 204 -1.12 -2.60 24.76
CA ARG A 204 -0.51 -1.34 25.19
C ARG A 204 -0.28 -0.41 24.00
N ASP A 205 0.35 -0.90 22.94
CA ASP A 205 0.74 -0.05 21.82
C ASP A 205 -0.51 0.47 21.09
N VAL A 206 -1.54 -0.38 20.94
CA VAL A 206 -2.80 0.01 20.32
C VAL A 206 -3.61 0.93 21.23
N LEU A 207 -3.93 0.53 22.46
CA LEU A 207 -4.87 1.24 23.33
C LEU A 207 -4.26 2.42 24.10
N LEU A 208 -2.95 2.42 24.37
CA LEU A 208 -2.27 3.48 25.12
C LEU A 208 -1.52 4.46 24.21
N TRP A 209 -0.81 3.98 23.19
CA TRP A 209 0.04 4.85 22.37
C TRP A 209 -0.67 5.38 21.12
N ALA A 210 -1.39 4.53 20.39
CA ALA A 210 -2.06 4.93 19.15
C ALA A 210 -3.47 5.49 19.40
N PHE A 211 -4.30 4.74 20.14
CA PHE A 211 -5.73 5.00 20.25
C PHE A 211 -6.09 6.42 20.70
N PRO A 212 -5.44 7.04 21.72
CA PRO A 212 -5.81 8.40 22.12
C PRO A 212 -5.65 9.42 20.99
N ALA A 213 -4.56 9.35 20.23
CA ALA A 213 -4.31 10.24 19.10
C ALA A 213 -5.30 9.98 17.95
N ILE A 214 -5.63 8.71 17.70
CA ILE A 214 -6.62 8.32 16.68
C ILE A 214 -8.03 8.77 17.09
N LEU A 215 -8.40 8.62 18.36
CA LEU A 215 -9.70 9.07 18.88
C LEU A 215 -9.91 10.57 18.70
N ASP A 216 -8.88 11.37 18.97
CA ASP A 216 -8.94 12.82 18.79
C ASP A 216 -9.06 13.22 17.31
N ALA A 217 -8.40 12.50 16.40
CA ALA A 217 -8.36 12.83 14.98
C ALA A 217 -9.50 12.21 14.15
N ASP A 218 -9.92 11.00 14.49
CA ASP A 218 -10.85 10.17 13.73
C ASP A 218 -11.64 9.22 14.65
N PRO A 219 -12.75 9.71 15.26
CA PRO A 219 -13.58 8.90 16.14
C PRO A 219 -14.19 7.66 15.47
N GLN A 220 -14.40 7.68 14.15
CA GLN A 220 -14.95 6.55 13.41
C GLN A 220 -13.92 5.42 13.33
N LEU A 221 -12.68 5.74 12.95
CA LEU A 221 -11.59 4.76 12.99
C LEU A 221 -11.33 4.25 14.41
N ALA A 222 -11.42 5.12 15.42
CA ALA A 222 -11.28 4.69 16.81
C ALA A 222 -12.36 3.68 17.22
N GLU A 223 -13.62 3.88 16.81
CA GLU A 223 -14.69 2.91 17.04
C GLU A 223 -14.39 1.56 16.38
N GLU A 224 -13.92 1.55 15.12
CA GLU A 224 -13.52 0.31 14.43
C GLU A 224 -12.35 -0.40 15.14
N ILE A 225 -11.38 0.35 15.68
CA ILE A 225 -10.31 -0.22 16.51
C ILE A 225 -10.89 -0.93 17.73
N LEU A 226 -11.86 -0.34 18.44
CA LEU A 226 -12.48 -1.00 19.59
C LEU A 226 -13.24 -2.27 19.17
N HIS A 227 -13.91 -2.27 18.03
CA HIS A 227 -14.53 -3.48 17.47
C HIS A 227 -13.49 -4.58 17.20
N TYR A 228 -12.35 -4.23 16.62
CA TYR A 228 -11.25 -5.18 16.40
C TYR A 228 -10.69 -5.72 17.73
N VAL A 229 -10.40 -4.85 18.70
CA VAL A 229 -9.82 -5.22 20.00
C VAL A 229 -10.77 -6.11 20.81
N PHE A 230 -12.04 -5.72 20.95
CA PHE A 230 -13.02 -6.48 21.73
C PHE A 230 -13.71 -7.60 20.93
N GLY A 231 -13.45 -7.69 19.63
CA GLY A 231 -13.89 -8.76 18.73
C GLY A 231 -12.80 -9.80 18.51
N ARG A 232 -11.87 -9.51 17.59
CA ARG A 232 -10.81 -10.42 17.13
C ARG A 232 -9.83 -10.77 18.25
N GLN A 233 -9.39 -9.77 19.01
CA GLN A 233 -8.34 -9.91 20.02
C GLN A 233 -8.85 -10.39 21.38
N ARG A 234 -10.18 -10.47 21.57
CA ARG A 234 -10.85 -10.62 22.87
C ARG A 234 -10.43 -11.82 23.71
N ARG A 235 -10.04 -12.93 23.06
CA ARG A 235 -9.77 -14.22 23.73
C ARG A 235 -8.55 -14.14 24.66
N ASN A 236 -7.58 -13.31 24.28
CA ASN A 236 -6.24 -13.29 24.88
C ASN A 236 -5.86 -11.85 25.30
N LEU A 237 -6.84 -11.03 25.70
CA LEU A 237 -6.60 -9.67 26.19
C LEU A 237 -5.65 -9.69 27.40
N GLY A 238 -4.74 -8.71 27.44
CA GLY A 238 -3.74 -8.55 28.48
C GLY A 238 -2.51 -9.44 28.34
N ILE A 239 -2.44 -10.33 27.34
CA ILE A 239 -1.22 -11.09 27.01
C ILE A 239 -0.23 -10.19 26.28
N HIS A 240 1.07 -10.41 26.55
CA HIS A 240 2.20 -9.63 26.05
C HIS A 240 2.07 -9.26 24.57
N SER A 241 2.04 -10.26 23.66
CA SER A 241 1.87 -10.02 22.23
C SER A 241 1.04 -11.09 21.53
N ARG A 242 0.37 -10.69 20.45
CA ARG A 242 -0.44 -11.54 19.58
C ARG A 242 -0.15 -11.27 18.13
N TYR A 243 -0.55 -12.21 17.28
CA TYR A 243 -0.72 -11.97 15.86
C TYR A 243 -1.95 -11.09 15.62
N ILE A 244 -2.04 -10.50 14.43
CA ILE A 244 -3.18 -9.66 14.02
C ILE A 244 -4.52 -10.43 13.99
N ASP A 245 -4.49 -11.77 13.99
CA ASP A 245 -5.67 -12.63 14.05
C ASP A 245 -6.14 -12.97 15.49
N GLY A 246 -5.39 -12.53 16.52
CA GLY A 246 -5.68 -12.79 17.93
C GLY A 246 -5.00 -14.02 18.54
N THR A 247 -4.26 -14.79 17.75
CA THR A 247 -3.42 -15.91 18.23
C THR A 247 -2.28 -15.37 19.08
N VAL A 248 -1.93 -16.06 20.18
CA VAL A 248 -0.80 -15.65 21.04
C VAL A 248 0.51 -15.78 20.26
N LEU A 249 1.31 -14.70 20.26
CA LEU A 249 2.65 -14.66 19.65
C LEU A 249 3.70 -14.91 20.74
N GLU A 250 3.80 -14.02 21.72
CA GLU A 250 4.66 -14.21 22.90
C GLU A 250 3.75 -14.37 24.14
N PRO A 251 3.81 -15.53 24.82
CA PRO A 251 3.06 -15.73 26.06
C PRO A 251 3.68 -14.93 27.20
N GLY A 252 2.86 -14.57 28.19
CA GLY A 252 3.29 -13.84 29.38
C GLY A 252 2.67 -12.45 29.48
N PHE A 253 3.26 -11.62 30.35
CA PHE A 253 2.88 -10.23 30.59
C PHE A 253 4.11 -9.33 30.38
#